data_AF-A0A7J0BGM6-F1
#
_entry.id   AF-A0A7J0BGM6-F1
#
_cell.length_a   1.000
_cell.length_b   1.000
_cell.length_c   1.000
_cell.angle_alpha   90.00
_cell.angle_beta   90.00
_cell.angle_gamma   90.00
#
_symmetry.space_group_name_H-M   'P 1'
#
loop_
_entity.id
_entity.type
_entity.pdbx_description
1 polymer ?
#
loop_
_entity_poly.entity_id
_entity_poly.type
_entity_poly.pdbx_seq_one_letter_code
_entity_poly.pdbx_strand_id
1 'polypeptide(L)'
;MLNNPFLNSHIALADADICCSEVSWNPHPAFTGVALRHMVTSGHTQGRFSIHLVRVDPGCVLETHNHPDNWEFHSVVSGSARCELDGRITEYAAGVCGVMPQGVAHKVVAGDDGVFILATFVPALL
;
A
#
# COMPACT_ATOMS: atom_id res chain seq x y z
N MET A 1 -8.16 -0.30 19.05
CA MET A 1 -6.95 -0.72 18.31
C MET A 1 -7.40 -1.60 17.16
N LEU A 2 -7.30 -1.09 15.93
CA LEU A 2 -7.60 -1.88 14.75
C LEU A 2 -6.55 -2.98 14.61
N ASN A 3 -6.98 -4.23 14.59
CA ASN A 3 -6.10 -5.39 14.47
C ASN A 3 -5.54 -5.44 13.04
N ASN A 4 -4.29 -5.00 12.82
CA ASN A 4 -3.60 -5.17 11.54
C ASN A 4 -2.77 -6.46 11.60
N PRO A 5 -3.20 -7.56 10.95
CA PRO A 5 -2.48 -8.83 11.02
C PRO A 5 -1.10 -8.76 10.37
N PHE A 6 -0.87 -7.85 9.43
CA PHE A 6 0.39 -7.77 8.69
C PHE A 6 1.54 -7.09 9.46
N LEU A 7 1.28 -6.44 10.60
CA LEU A 7 2.36 -5.80 11.37
C LEU A 7 3.35 -6.79 11.99
N ASN A 8 2.86 -7.98 12.37
CA ASN A 8 3.60 -9.05 13.06
C ASN A 8 3.42 -10.42 12.36
N SER A 9 3.06 -10.43 11.07
CA SER A 9 2.97 -11.66 10.29
C SER A 9 4.28 -11.98 9.56
N HIS A 10 4.23 -12.98 8.70
CA HIS A 10 5.23 -13.23 7.67
C HIS A 10 4.57 -13.28 6.29
N ILE A 11 5.38 -13.09 5.25
CA ILE A 11 5.03 -13.48 3.87
C ILE A 11 5.88 -14.69 3.52
N ALA A 12 5.23 -15.82 3.23
CA ALA A 12 5.91 -17.03 2.80
C ALA A 12 6.26 -16.96 1.32
N LEU A 13 7.55 -17.10 1.01
CA LEU A 13 8.08 -17.32 -0.34
C LEU A 13 8.44 -18.80 -0.51
N ALA A 14 8.84 -19.19 -1.72
CA ALA A 14 9.18 -20.59 -2.00
C ALA A 14 10.43 -21.07 -1.24
N ASP A 15 11.35 -20.17 -0.92
CA ASP A 15 12.67 -20.47 -0.35
C ASP A 15 12.98 -19.70 0.95
N ALA A 16 12.11 -18.78 1.37
CA ALA A 16 12.30 -17.96 2.57
C ALA A 16 10.97 -17.39 3.10
N ASP A 17 10.97 -16.95 4.35
CA ASP A 17 9.90 -16.13 4.92
C ASP A 17 10.39 -14.69 5.12
N ILE A 18 9.55 -13.71 4.79
CA ILE A 18 9.77 -12.30 5.14
C ILE A 18 9.05 -12.03 6.46
N CYS A 19 9.79 -11.78 7.53
CA CYS A 19 9.23 -11.38 8.82
C CYS A 19 8.78 -9.91 8.77
N CYS A 20 7.46 -9.65 8.71
CA CYS A 20 6.94 -8.30 8.48
C CYS A 20 7.36 -7.29 9.55
N SER A 21 7.50 -7.73 10.79
CA SER A 21 7.93 -6.89 11.91
C SER A 21 9.37 -6.42 11.80
N GLU A 22 10.22 -7.18 11.10
CA GLU A 22 11.65 -6.87 10.90
C GLU A 22 11.90 -5.96 9.69
N VAL A 23 10.91 -5.83 8.79
CA VAL A 23 11.01 -4.89 7.66
C VAL A 23 10.88 -3.46 8.19
N SER A 24 11.89 -2.64 7.90
CA SER A 24 11.91 -1.23 8.30
C SER A 24 10.80 -0.42 7.62
N TRP A 25 10.22 0.51 8.37
CA TRP A 25 9.39 1.57 7.79
C TRP A 25 10.27 2.59 7.09
N ASN A 26 9.94 2.90 5.84
CA ASN A 26 10.58 3.92 5.03
C ASN A 26 9.60 5.07 4.85
N PRO A 27 9.84 6.26 5.44
CA PRO A 27 9.02 7.43 5.18
C PRO A 27 8.99 7.74 3.67
N HIS A 28 7.82 8.06 3.15
CA HIS A 28 7.71 8.46 1.75
C HIS A 28 8.43 9.81 1.57
N PRO A 29 9.33 9.96 0.58
CA PRO A 29 10.16 11.15 0.46
C PRO A 29 9.36 12.43 0.16
N ALA A 30 8.17 12.28 -0.43
CA ALA A 30 7.34 13.40 -0.85
C ALA A 30 6.03 13.58 -0.06
N PHE A 31 5.60 12.58 0.73
CA PHE A 31 4.26 12.57 1.33
C PHE A 31 4.37 12.45 2.86
N THR A 32 4.14 13.57 3.54
CA THR A 32 4.17 13.65 5.00
C THR A 32 3.15 12.70 5.62
N GLY A 33 3.56 11.95 6.65
CA GLY A 33 2.70 10.98 7.34
C GLY A 33 2.45 9.71 6.53
N VAL A 34 3.16 9.51 5.41
CA VAL A 34 3.13 8.25 4.65
C VAL A 34 4.42 7.49 4.88
N ALA A 35 4.33 6.20 5.16
CA ALA A 35 5.48 5.31 5.27
C ALA A 35 5.18 3.94 4.64
N LEU A 36 6.23 3.25 4.17
CA LEU A 36 6.12 1.96 3.49
C LEU A 36 7.08 0.94 4.09
N ARG A 37 6.60 -0.29 4.27
CA ARG A 37 7.45 -1.48 4.35
C ARG A 37 7.46 -2.14 2.97
N HIS A 38 8.64 -2.27 2.38
CA HIS A 38 8.84 -2.97 1.11
C HIS A 38 8.90 -4.47 1.37
N MET A 39 7.73 -5.10 1.39
CA MET A 39 7.56 -6.48 1.85
C MET A 39 8.08 -7.47 0.80
N VAL A 40 7.59 -7.36 -0.43
CA VAL A 40 8.05 -8.14 -1.59
C VAL A 40 8.56 -7.15 -2.64
N THR A 41 9.78 -7.38 -3.12
CA THR A 41 10.45 -6.53 -4.13
C THR A 41 10.71 -7.29 -5.43
N SER A 42 11.19 -6.59 -6.46
CA SER A 42 11.51 -7.12 -7.79
C SER A 42 12.47 -8.30 -7.74
N GLY A 43 13.44 -8.28 -6.81
CA GLY A 43 14.37 -9.39 -6.59
C GLY A 43 13.67 -10.70 -6.22
N HIS A 44 12.58 -10.62 -5.44
CA HIS A 44 11.81 -11.78 -5.00
C HIS A 44 10.92 -12.36 -6.11
N THR A 45 10.49 -11.55 -7.07
CA THR A 45 9.48 -11.93 -8.08
C THR A 45 10.00 -11.90 -9.52
N GLN A 46 11.31 -11.69 -9.70
CA GLN A 46 11.93 -11.50 -11.02
C GLN A 46 11.26 -10.34 -11.79
N GLY A 47 10.96 -9.25 -11.09
CA GLY A 47 10.33 -8.05 -11.65
C GLY A 47 8.84 -8.17 -11.96
N ARG A 48 8.20 -9.32 -11.69
CA ARG A 48 6.78 -9.54 -12.07
C ARG A 48 5.81 -8.75 -11.21
N PHE A 49 6.06 -8.62 -9.91
CA PHE A 49 5.25 -7.79 -9.01
C PHE A 49 5.99 -7.42 -7.73
N SER A 50 5.56 -6.38 -7.05
CA SER A 50 6.06 -6.01 -5.71
C SER A 50 4.89 -5.76 -4.77
N ILE A 51 5.05 -6.04 -3.48
CA ILE A 51 4.02 -5.83 -2.45
C ILE A 51 4.59 -4.94 -1.36
N HIS A 52 3.87 -3.89 -0.99
CA HIS A 52 4.27 -2.93 0.03
C HIS A 52 3.15 -2.76 1.04
N LEU A 53 3.49 -2.78 2.33
CA LEU A 53 2.56 -2.34 3.36
C LEU A 53 2.71 -0.83 3.51
N VAL A 54 1.71 -0.09 3.04
CA VAL A 54 1.63 1.36 3.12
C VAL A 54 0.85 1.73 4.38
N ARG A 55 1.37 2.71 5.12
CA ARG A 55 0.67 3.38 6.21
C ARG A 55 0.49 4.84 5.83
N VAL A 56 -0.73 5.34 6.01
CA VAL A 56 -1.03 6.78 5.98
C VAL A 56 -1.55 7.15 7.36
N ASP A 57 -0.83 8.04 8.04
CA ASP A 57 -1.13 8.48 9.40
C ASP A 57 -2.47 9.24 9.47
N PRO A 58 -3.13 9.32 10.64
CA PRO A 58 -4.39 10.05 10.81
C PRO A 58 -4.39 11.45 10.19
N GLY A 59 -5.43 11.76 9.41
CA GLY A 59 -5.58 13.05 8.73
C GLY A 59 -4.52 13.37 7.67
N CYS A 60 -3.57 12.47 7.41
CA CYS A 60 -2.57 12.62 6.37
C CYS A 60 -3.08 12.11 5.03
N VAL A 61 -2.32 12.43 3.97
CA VAL A 61 -2.73 12.15 2.60
C VAL A 61 -1.58 11.51 1.84
N LEU A 62 -1.87 10.37 1.21
CA LEU A 62 -1.11 9.90 0.07
C LEU A 62 -1.60 10.69 -1.14
N GLU A 63 -0.90 11.80 -1.42
CA GLU A 63 -1.33 12.82 -2.39
C GLU A 63 -1.45 12.27 -3.81
N THR A 64 -2.13 13.03 -4.68
CA THR A 64 -2.39 12.60 -6.06
C THR A 64 -1.09 12.22 -6.78
N HIS A 65 -1.03 10.97 -7.24
CA HIS A 65 0.09 10.42 -7.99
C HIS A 65 -0.39 9.38 -8.99
N ASN A 66 0.52 8.90 -9.84
CA ASN A 66 0.28 7.80 -10.76
C ASN A 66 1.53 6.94 -10.94
N HIS A 67 1.32 5.76 -11.53
CA HIS A 67 2.39 4.85 -11.92
C HIS A 67 2.32 4.63 -13.43
N PRO A 68 3.19 5.30 -14.23
CA PRO A 68 3.13 5.24 -15.68
C PRO A 68 3.28 3.83 -16.25
N ASP A 69 4.01 2.97 -15.54
CA ASP A 69 4.42 1.65 -16.03
C ASP A 69 3.74 0.49 -15.30
N ASN A 70 2.99 0.76 -14.22
CA ASN A 70 2.47 -0.28 -13.33
C ASN A 70 0.94 -0.21 -13.23
N TRP A 71 0.31 -1.38 -13.28
CA TRP A 71 -0.96 -1.59 -12.58
C TRP A 71 -0.72 -1.61 -11.08
N GLU A 72 -1.68 -1.12 -10.31
CA GLU A 72 -1.61 -1.14 -8.87
C GLU A 72 -2.92 -1.69 -8.28
N PHE A 73 -2.77 -2.52 -7.25
CA PHE A 73 -3.86 -3.10 -6.49
C PHE A 73 -3.72 -2.71 -5.03
N HIS A 74 -4.76 -2.10 -4.48
CA HIS A 74 -4.87 -1.79 -3.05
C HIS A 74 -5.76 -2.83 -2.38
N SER A 75 -5.28 -3.42 -1.29
CA SER A 75 -6.11 -4.16 -0.33
C SER A 75 -6.03 -3.46 1.01
N VAL A 76 -7.12 -2.84 1.45
CA VAL A 76 -7.18 -2.15 2.74
C VAL A 76 -7.21 -3.20 3.85
N VAL A 77 -6.22 -3.13 4.73
CA VAL A 77 -6.04 -4.10 5.82
C VAL A 77 -6.75 -3.63 7.09
N SER A 78 -6.64 -2.34 7.41
CA SER A 78 -7.19 -1.76 8.63
C SER A 78 -7.25 -0.24 8.53
N GLY A 79 -8.09 0.40 9.35
CA GLY A 79 -8.27 1.85 9.33
C GLY A 79 -9.38 2.29 8.41
N SER A 80 -9.42 3.59 8.16
CA SER A 80 -10.40 4.25 7.31
C SER A 80 -9.72 5.28 6.43
N ALA A 81 -10.19 5.41 5.20
CA ALA A 81 -9.71 6.41 4.27
C ALA A 81 -10.76 6.66 3.19
N ARG A 82 -10.52 7.68 2.36
CA ARG A 82 -11.24 7.92 1.12
C ARG A 82 -10.25 7.80 -0.04
N CYS A 83 -10.54 6.92 -0.99
CA CYS A 83 -9.77 6.82 -2.22
C CYS A 83 -10.48 7.59 -3.34
N GLU A 84 -9.72 8.43 -4.02
CA GLU A 84 -10.14 9.14 -5.23
C GLU A 84 -9.38 8.52 -6.40
N LEU A 85 -10.11 7.93 -7.35
CA LEU A 85 -9.56 7.26 -8.52
C LEU A 85 -10.40 7.65 -9.73
N ASP A 86 -9.78 8.34 -10.70
CA ASP A 86 -10.44 8.78 -11.94
C ASP A 86 -11.79 9.50 -11.71
N GLY A 87 -11.80 10.43 -10.74
CA GLY A 87 -13.00 11.18 -10.36
C GLY A 87 -14.04 10.40 -9.56
N ARG A 88 -13.86 9.08 -9.36
CA ARG A 88 -14.69 8.27 -8.47
C ARG A 88 -14.13 8.27 -7.06
N ILE A 89 -15.02 8.49 -6.11
CA ILE A 89 -14.72 8.41 -4.68
C ILE A 89 -15.20 7.07 -4.14
N THR A 90 -14.33 6.37 -3.41
CA THR A 90 -14.66 5.13 -2.70
C THR A 90 -14.17 5.22 -1.26
N GLU A 91 -15.06 4.92 -0.31
CA GLU A 91 -14.69 4.80 1.10
C GLU A 91 -13.88 3.50 1.31
N TYR A 92 -12.67 3.67 1.81
CA TYR A 92 -11.75 2.60 2.17
C TYR A 92 -11.96 2.21 3.63
N ALA A 93 -12.22 0.93 3.84
CA ALA A 93 -12.24 0.27 5.14
C ALA A 93 -11.67 -1.14 4.96
N ALA A 94 -11.36 -1.83 6.06
CA ALA A 94 -10.80 -3.19 6.01
C ALA A 94 -11.61 -4.12 5.08
N GLY A 95 -10.92 -4.77 4.14
CA GLY A 95 -11.52 -5.65 3.12
C GLY A 95 -11.96 -4.95 1.83
N VAL A 96 -12.01 -3.62 1.79
CA VAL A 96 -12.21 -2.86 0.55
C VAL A 96 -10.93 -2.89 -0.29
N CYS A 97 -11.09 -3.05 -1.61
CA CYS A 97 -9.98 -3.08 -2.54
C CYS A 97 -10.12 -2.01 -3.62
N GLY A 98 -8.99 -1.52 -4.10
CA GLY A 98 -8.87 -0.64 -5.26
C GLY A 98 -8.07 -1.31 -6.37
N VAL A 99 -8.45 -1.04 -7.62
CA VAL A 99 -7.72 -1.52 -8.81
C VAL A 99 -7.43 -0.29 -9.66
N MET A 100 -6.18 0.16 -9.61
CA MET A 100 -5.69 1.38 -10.25
C MET A 100 -5.13 0.99 -11.63
N PRO A 101 -5.74 1.47 -12.72
CA PRO A 101 -5.18 1.25 -14.05
C PRO A 101 -3.84 1.97 -14.21
N GLN A 102 -2.99 1.40 -15.06
CA GLN A 102 -1.70 1.98 -15.40
C GLN A 102 -1.82 3.44 -15.85
N GLY A 103 -0.99 4.30 -15.28
CA GLY A 103 -0.92 5.73 -15.57
C GLY A 103 -2.07 6.58 -15.01
N VAL A 104 -3.10 5.98 -14.41
CA VAL A 104 -4.27 6.70 -13.89
C VAL A 104 -3.99 7.30 -12.52
N ALA A 105 -4.25 8.60 -12.40
CA ALA A 105 -4.03 9.34 -11.17
C ALA A 105 -5.01 8.94 -10.07
N HIS A 106 -4.49 8.81 -8.86
CA HIS A 106 -5.28 8.48 -7.69
C HIS A 106 -4.68 9.07 -6.41
N LYS A 107 -5.51 9.18 -5.37
CA LYS A 107 -5.22 9.81 -4.08
C LYS A 107 -5.89 9.03 -2.95
N VAL A 108 -5.26 8.96 -1.78
CA VAL A 108 -5.85 8.36 -0.58
C VAL A 108 -5.76 9.34 0.58
N VAL A 109 -6.91 9.74 1.11
CA VAL A 109 -7.03 10.63 2.27
C VAL A 109 -7.37 9.78 3.49
N ALA A 110 -6.49 9.70 4.47
CA ALA A 110 -6.74 8.90 5.66
C ALA A 110 -7.75 9.57 6.60
N GLY A 111 -8.58 8.74 7.24
CA GLY A 111 -9.49 9.17 8.31
C GLY A 111 -8.79 9.33 9.66
N ASP A 112 -9.59 9.41 10.72
CA ASP A 112 -9.13 9.73 12.08
C ASP A 112 -8.22 8.66 12.71
N ASP A 113 -8.32 7.41 12.25
CA ASP A 113 -7.50 6.29 12.74
C ASP A 113 -6.29 5.98 11.82
N GLY A 114 -6.12 6.75 10.74
CA GLY A 114 -5.19 6.40 9.67
C GLY A 114 -5.67 5.22 8.83
N VAL A 115 -4.83 4.76 7.90
CA VAL A 115 -5.12 3.56 7.09
C VAL A 115 -3.84 2.77 6.81
N PHE A 116 -4.00 1.44 6.76
CA PHE A 116 -2.99 0.52 6.27
C PHE A 116 -3.48 -0.20 5.03
N ILE A 117 -2.66 -0.22 3.99
CA ILE A 117 -2.98 -0.77 2.68
C ILE A 117 -1.85 -1.69 2.24
N LEU A 118 -2.17 -2.89 1.77
CA LEU A 118 -1.26 -3.66 0.96
C LEU A 118 -1.37 -3.17 -0.48
N ALA A 119 -0.33 -2.51 -0.98
CA ALA A 119 -0.22 -2.06 -2.35
C ALA A 119 0.61 -3.08 -3.14
N THR A 120 0.02 -3.66 -4.18
CA THR A 120 0.70 -4.57 -5.11
C THR A 120 0.86 -3.90 -6.47
N PHE A 121 2.08 -3.88 -7.00
CA PHE A 121 2.37 -3.29 -8.30
C PHE A 121 2.73 -4.38 -9.31
N VAL A 122 2.23 -4.26 -10.54
CA VAL A 122 2.52 -5.17 -11.65
C VAL A 122 2.86 -4.35 -12.91
N PRO A 123 4.10 -4.41 -13.45
CA PRO A 123 5.27 -5.10 -12.94
C PRO A 123 5.74 -4.53 -11.59
N ALA A 124 6.80 -5.10 -11.01
CA ALA A 124 7.36 -4.61 -9.74
C ALA A 124 7.78 -3.13 -9.84
N LEU A 125 7.47 -2.34 -8.81
CA LEU A 125 7.89 -0.93 -8.72
C LEU A 125 9.29 -0.77 -8.10
N LEU A 126 9.67 -1.71 -7.23
CA LEU A 126 10.94 -1.81 -6.51
C LEU A 126 11.33 -3.27 -6.43
#